data_AF-A0A1I4UT86-F1
#
_entry.id   AF-A0A1I4UT86-F1
#
_cell.length_a   1.000
_cell.length_b   1.000
_cell.length_c   1.000
_cell.angle_alpha   90.00
_cell.angle_beta   90.00
_cell.angle_gamma   90.00
#
_symmetry.space_group_name_H-M   'P 1'
#
loop_
_entity.id
_entity.type
_entity.pdbx_description
1 polymer ?
#
loop_
_entity_poly.entity_id
_entity_poly.type
_entity_poly.pdbx_seq_one_letter_code
_entity_poly.pdbx_strand_id
1 'polypeptide(L)'
;MDMTKFRLPAISAVVPCTALMLLAGAQGATAADGCPVTQAAVVSNAGSQSAKGTLSQAFVVPPAYEAVSGRLRFLSSEWPQYYGTEYNDTYLARLTAPGKVEIIASGNVNSSSWSSGMLGYNGATPEINYNVDLSGLVGKTVQLAYEVQDVGDTIVDSALAVDAVKILRTEQFVPVPGEGGALTGSATISGSYGQAVKLTFKNQNILGTTISVKDTGPFGETKESIILPQQSVTFTFSSFGEEPMGWNFEVSTKSDAFVVSYGVESTWTEGMPPNPCY
;
A
#
# COMPACT_ATOMS: atom_id res chain seq x y z
N MET A 1 -65.16 12.49 -26.82
CA MET A 1 -65.31 11.72 -25.58
C MET A 1 -64.07 11.95 -24.76
N ASP A 2 -64.23 12.82 -23.78
CA ASP A 2 -63.27 13.17 -22.73
C ASP A 2 -63.31 12.06 -21.67
N MET A 3 -62.18 11.75 -21.02
CA MET A 3 -62.17 11.22 -19.65
C MET A 3 -60.75 11.24 -19.06
N THR A 4 -60.50 12.31 -18.29
CA THR A 4 -60.03 12.29 -16.89
C THR A 4 -58.55 12.08 -16.55
N LYS A 5 -57.96 13.23 -16.21
CA LYS A 5 -56.98 13.50 -15.13
C LYS A 5 -57.15 12.62 -13.87
N PHE A 6 -56.04 12.25 -13.24
CA PHE A 6 -55.97 12.11 -11.78
C PHE A 6 -54.63 12.68 -11.25
N ARG A 7 -54.73 13.48 -10.18
CA ARG A 7 -53.64 14.20 -9.50
C ARG A 7 -53.07 13.37 -8.32
N LEU A 8 -51.81 13.65 -7.99
CA LEU A 8 -51.05 13.27 -6.78
C LEU A 8 -51.69 13.72 -5.45
N PRO A 9 -51.22 13.17 -4.30
CA PRO A 9 -50.74 14.07 -3.24
C PRO A 9 -49.38 13.65 -2.62
N ALA A 10 -48.88 14.53 -1.75
CA ALA A 10 -47.50 14.69 -1.29
C ALA A 10 -47.22 14.18 0.15
N ILE A 11 -45.92 13.99 0.43
CA ILE A 11 -45.16 14.14 1.70
C ILE A 11 -45.70 13.48 2.99
N SER A 12 -44.85 12.66 3.62
CA SER A 12 -44.73 12.65 5.10
C SER A 12 -43.33 12.19 5.53
N ALA A 13 -42.68 13.00 6.37
CA ALA A 13 -41.41 12.72 7.03
C ALA A 13 -41.69 12.26 8.47
N VAL A 14 -41.01 11.22 8.95
CA VAL A 14 -40.87 10.94 10.40
C VAL A 14 -39.51 10.26 10.66
N VAL A 15 -38.70 10.92 11.50
CA VAL A 15 -37.56 10.35 12.26
C VAL A 15 -38.04 10.20 13.71
N PRO A 16 -37.72 9.10 14.41
CA PRO A 16 -36.98 9.19 15.68
C PRO A 16 -35.92 8.06 15.79
N CYS A 17 -34.66 8.35 16.10
CA CYS A 17 -34.09 8.53 17.44
C CYS A 17 -34.28 7.29 18.35
N THR A 18 -33.19 6.58 18.69
CA THR A 18 -32.69 6.37 20.07
C THR A 18 -31.36 5.60 20.02
N ALA A 19 -30.36 6.11 20.74
CA ALA A 19 -29.01 5.60 20.85
C ALA A 19 -28.89 4.33 21.72
N LEU A 20 -27.87 3.51 21.42
CA LEU A 20 -27.16 2.73 22.45
C LEU A 20 -25.67 2.69 22.09
N MET A 21 -24.86 3.47 22.82
CA MET A 21 -23.43 3.20 22.99
C MET A 21 -23.28 2.02 23.96
N LEU A 22 -22.38 1.07 23.68
CA LEU A 22 -21.20 0.82 24.54
C LEU A 22 -20.22 -0.20 23.92
N LEU A 23 -19.02 0.30 23.64
CA LEU A 23 -17.69 -0.22 24.00
C LEU A 23 -17.23 -1.63 23.56
N ALA A 24 -16.22 -1.56 22.68
CA ALA A 24 -14.89 -2.17 22.79
C ALA A 24 -14.71 -3.67 22.48
N GLY A 25 -13.93 -3.91 21.43
CA GLY A 25 -13.20 -5.14 21.17
C GLY A 25 -12.29 -4.91 19.97
N ALA A 26 -10.98 -4.81 20.23
CA ALA A 26 -9.88 -4.62 19.29
C ALA A 26 -10.19 -5.00 17.83
N GLN A 27 -10.28 -3.99 16.96
CA GLN A 27 -10.07 -4.22 15.53
C GLN A 27 -8.58 -4.49 15.36
N GLY A 28 -8.25 -5.77 15.16
CA GLY A 28 -6.93 -6.17 14.70
C GLY A 28 -6.59 -5.35 13.45
N ALA A 29 -5.40 -4.79 13.45
CA ALA A 29 -4.83 -4.11 12.30
C ALA A 29 -4.85 -5.09 11.11
N THR A 30 -5.83 -4.92 10.22
CA THR A 30 -5.79 -5.54 8.89
C THR A 30 -4.62 -4.89 8.17
N ALA A 31 -3.68 -5.71 7.68
CA ALA A 31 -2.52 -5.28 6.90
C ALA A 31 -2.90 -4.12 5.96
N ALA A 32 -2.13 -3.05 5.99
CA ALA A 32 -2.42 -1.88 5.16
C ALA A 32 -2.60 -2.32 3.71
N ASP A 33 -3.76 -2.01 3.13
CA ASP A 33 -4.03 -2.26 1.72
C ASP A 33 -2.86 -1.72 0.88
N GLY A 34 -2.33 -2.55 0.00
CA GLY A 34 -1.11 -2.22 -0.75
C GLY A 34 -1.32 -1.08 -1.74
N CYS A 35 -0.27 -0.31 -1.99
CA CYS A 35 -0.29 0.73 -3.03
C CYS A 35 -0.15 0.10 -4.42
N PRO A 36 -1.03 0.38 -5.39
CA PRO A 36 -0.90 -0.15 -6.73
C PRO A 36 0.36 0.42 -7.39
N VAL A 37 1.20 -0.47 -7.94
CA VAL A 37 2.42 -0.12 -8.69
C VAL A 37 2.19 -0.25 -10.19
N THR A 38 1.38 -1.23 -10.61
CA THR A 38 0.96 -1.42 -12.00
C THR A 38 -0.54 -1.69 -12.04
N GLN A 39 -1.27 -1.00 -12.93
CA GLN A 39 -2.65 -1.37 -13.26
C GLN A 39 -2.65 -2.70 -14.06
N ALA A 40 -3.78 -3.09 -14.66
CA ALA A 40 -3.77 -4.24 -15.56
C ALA A 40 -2.98 -3.92 -16.85
N ALA A 41 -2.09 -4.82 -17.27
CA ALA A 41 -1.31 -4.71 -18.49
C ALA A 41 -1.25 -6.04 -19.24
N VAL A 42 -1.16 -5.97 -20.57
CA VAL A 42 -0.92 -7.13 -21.44
C VAL A 42 0.35 -6.86 -22.25
N VAL A 43 1.27 -7.81 -22.22
CA VAL A 43 2.55 -7.74 -22.92
C VAL A 43 2.60 -8.91 -23.89
N SER A 44 2.40 -8.64 -25.17
CA SER A 44 2.56 -9.66 -26.21
C SER A 44 4.00 -9.75 -26.66
N ASN A 45 4.39 -10.90 -27.22
CA ASN A 45 5.58 -10.97 -28.05
C ASN A 45 5.52 -9.92 -29.19
N ALA A 46 6.66 -9.69 -29.83
CA ALA A 46 6.73 -8.89 -31.05
C ALA A 46 7.01 -9.85 -32.18
N GLY A 47 6.11 -9.95 -33.17
CA GLY A 47 6.20 -10.95 -34.24
C GLY A 47 7.50 -10.85 -35.04
N SER A 48 8.51 -11.60 -34.63
CA SER A 48 9.82 -11.74 -35.28
C SER A 48 10.59 -12.88 -34.62
N GLN A 49 11.51 -13.52 -35.36
CA GLN A 49 12.21 -14.77 -34.98
C GLN A 49 12.97 -14.75 -33.64
N SER A 50 13.09 -13.58 -33.00
CA SER A 50 13.75 -13.40 -31.70
C SER A 50 13.23 -12.21 -30.89
N ALA A 51 12.18 -11.51 -31.34
CA ALA A 51 11.79 -10.27 -30.66
C ALA A 51 10.98 -10.57 -29.41
N LYS A 52 11.28 -9.76 -28.40
CA LYS A 52 10.69 -9.85 -27.08
C LYS A 52 9.64 -8.77 -26.92
N GLY A 53 8.47 -9.17 -26.45
CA GLY A 53 7.60 -8.30 -25.69
C GLY A 53 8.22 -8.02 -24.35
N THR A 54 8.28 -6.76 -23.92
CA THR A 54 8.76 -6.43 -22.58
C THR A 54 7.97 -5.29 -21.96
N LEU A 55 7.55 -5.49 -20.71
CA LEU A 55 7.12 -4.43 -19.80
C LEU A 55 8.07 -4.42 -18.63
N SER A 56 8.64 -3.25 -18.34
CA SER A 56 9.53 -3.05 -17.21
C SER A 56 9.17 -1.78 -16.47
N GLN A 57 9.14 -1.86 -15.15
CA GLN A 57 8.94 -0.72 -14.26
C GLN A 57 10.03 -0.72 -13.19
N ALA A 58 10.75 0.39 -13.10
CA ALA A 58 11.71 0.62 -12.02
C ALA A 58 11.06 1.52 -10.96
N PHE A 59 11.28 1.20 -9.69
CA PHE A 59 10.84 2.02 -8.57
C PHE A 59 11.83 1.95 -7.42
N VAL A 60 11.88 3.00 -6.60
CA VAL A 60 12.61 2.98 -5.34
C VAL A 60 11.71 2.35 -4.29
N VAL A 61 12.23 1.39 -3.53
CA VAL A 61 11.47 0.78 -2.41
C VAL A 61 11.28 1.85 -1.34
N PRO A 62 10.04 2.30 -1.08
CA PRO A 62 9.81 3.32 -0.08
C PRO A 62 10.02 2.75 1.33
N PRO A 63 10.20 3.59 2.36
CA PRO A 63 10.31 3.10 3.73
C PRO A 63 9.08 2.26 4.13
N ALA A 64 9.27 1.24 4.97
CA ALA A 64 8.25 0.32 5.47
C ALA A 64 7.48 -0.53 4.44
N TYR A 65 7.79 -0.46 3.14
CA TYR A 65 7.28 -1.42 2.18
C TYR A 65 8.19 -2.64 2.14
N GLU A 66 7.57 -3.82 2.30
CA GLU A 66 8.28 -5.07 2.57
C GLU A 66 8.01 -6.12 1.51
N ALA A 67 7.02 -5.92 0.64
CA ALA A 67 6.71 -6.89 -0.40
C ALA A 67 6.10 -6.26 -1.65
N VAL A 68 6.22 -6.96 -2.77
CA VAL A 68 5.45 -6.73 -4.00
C VAL A 68 4.59 -7.95 -4.24
N SER A 69 3.29 -7.76 -4.36
CA SER A 69 2.37 -8.83 -4.78
C SER A 69 1.68 -8.47 -6.07
N GLY A 70 1.36 -9.47 -6.87
CA GLY A 70 0.55 -9.29 -8.06
C GLY A 70 0.12 -10.63 -8.63
N ARG A 71 -0.50 -10.58 -9.80
CA ARG A 71 -0.98 -11.79 -10.48
C ARG A 71 -0.62 -11.73 -11.94
N LEU A 72 -0.36 -12.89 -12.53
CA LEU A 72 -0.08 -13.01 -13.95
C LEU A 72 -0.67 -14.29 -14.55
N ARG A 73 -0.89 -14.25 -15.86
CA ARG A 73 -1.28 -15.39 -16.70
C ARG A 73 -0.50 -15.34 -18.01
N PHE A 74 -0.08 -16.51 -18.47
CA PHE A 74 0.44 -16.67 -19.83
C PHE A 74 -0.72 -17.01 -20.77
N LEU A 75 -0.76 -16.31 -21.90
CA LEU A 75 -1.77 -16.41 -22.94
C LEU A 75 -1.08 -16.85 -24.23
N SER A 76 -1.74 -17.72 -25.00
CA SER A 76 -1.21 -18.15 -26.29
C SER A 76 -2.34 -18.48 -27.25
N SER A 77 -2.17 -18.11 -28.51
CA SER A 77 -2.99 -18.49 -29.66
C SER A 77 -2.48 -19.79 -30.29
N GLU A 78 -1.30 -20.26 -29.90
CA GLU A 78 -0.71 -21.51 -30.37
C GLU A 78 -1.41 -22.72 -29.76
N TRP A 79 -1.86 -22.61 -28.51
CA TRP A 79 -2.66 -23.66 -27.88
C TRP A 79 -4.11 -23.66 -28.39
N PRO A 80 -4.73 -24.83 -28.69
CA PRO A 80 -4.16 -26.18 -28.57
C PRO A 80 -3.45 -26.67 -29.84
N GLN A 81 -3.58 -25.97 -30.98
CA GLN A 81 -3.23 -26.49 -32.30
C GLN A 81 -1.73 -26.81 -32.47
N TYR A 82 -0.86 -25.99 -31.88
CA TYR A 82 0.60 -26.08 -32.02
C TYR A 82 1.28 -26.53 -30.71
N TYR A 83 0.50 -26.96 -29.72
CA TYR A 83 1.04 -27.50 -28.48
C TYR A 83 1.86 -28.78 -28.74
N GLY A 84 3.10 -28.79 -28.26
CA GLY A 84 4.07 -29.88 -28.46
C GLY A 84 4.91 -29.75 -29.73
N THR A 85 4.78 -28.65 -30.48
CA THR A 85 5.56 -28.40 -31.70
C THR A 85 6.81 -27.53 -31.43
N GLU A 86 7.51 -27.14 -32.48
CA GLU A 86 8.65 -26.21 -32.38
C GLU A 86 8.23 -24.77 -32.06
N TYR A 87 6.94 -24.42 -32.27
CA TYR A 87 6.34 -23.16 -31.86
C TYR A 87 6.11 -23.17 -30.35
N ASN A 88 7.09 -22.62 -29.62
CA ASN A 88 7.21 -22.81 -28.18
C ASN A 88 7.61 -21.52 -27.47
N ASP A 89 6.75 -20.53 -27.61
CA ASP A 89 6.91 -19.23 -26.99
C ASP A 89 7.16 -19.34 -25.49
N THR A 90 8.02 -18.44 -25.00
CA THR A 90 8.46 -18.45 -23.60
C THR A 90 8.07 -17.17 -22.89
N TYR A 91 7.86 -17.27 -21.58
CA TYR A 91 7.61 -16.11 -20.74
C TYR A 91 8.52 -16.11 -19.51
N LEU A 92 8.83 -14.90 -19.02
CA LEU A 92 9.63 -14.68 -17.82
C LEU A 92 9.12 -13.44 -17.07
N ALA A 93 8.79 -13.63 -15.80
CA ALA A 93 8.55 -12.56 -14.83
C ALA A 93 9.68 -12.57 -13.80
N ARG A 94 10.32 -11.42 -13.57
CA ARG A 94 11.43 -11.31 -12.63
C ARG A 94 11.48 -9.96 -11.91
N LEU A 95 12.03 -9.97 -10.71
CA LEU A 95 12.44 -8.79 -9.96
C LEU A 95 13.97 -8.73 -9.89
N THR A 96 14.54 -7.59 -10.23
CA THR A 96 15.99 -7.33 -10.18
C THR A 96 16.27 -6.16 -9.25
N ALA A 97 17.26 -6.32 -8.38
CA ALA A 97 17.74 -5.30 -7.45
C ALA A 97 19.26 -5.42 -7.27
N PRO A 98 19.94 -4.41 -6.69
CA PRO A 98 21.35 -4.52 -6.37
C PRO A 98 21.66 -5.76 -5.54
N GLY A 99 22.38 -6.73 -6.11
CA GLY A 99 22.75 -7.99 -5.45
C GLY A 99 21.64 -9.03 -5.35
N LYS A 100 20.46 -8.82 -5.97
CA LYS A 100 19.33 -9.76 -5.94
C LYS A 100 18.68 -9.87 -7.32
N VAL A 101 18.50 -11.10 -7.79
CA VAL A 101 17.65 -11.43 -8.95
C VAL A 101 16.69 -12.52 -8.50
N GLU A 102 15.39 -12.27 -8.62
CA GLU A 102 14.35 -13.22 -8.24
C GLU A 102 13.47 -13.52 -9.45
N ILE A 103 13.42 -14.81 -9.84
CA ILE A 103 12.52 -15.29 -10.88
C ILE A 103 11.15 -15.53 -10.23
N ILE A 104 10.17 -14.73 -10.61
CA ILE A 104 8.80 -14.77 -10.08
C ILE A 104 8.04 -15.92 -10.73
N ALA A 105 8.13 -16.01 -12.05
CA ALA A 105 7.50 -17.06 -12.84
C ALA A 105 8.22 -17.19 -14.17
N SER A 106 8.24 -18.40 -14.71
CA SER A 106 8.75 -18.66 -16.05
C SER A 106 8.11 -19.92 -16.61
N GLY A 107 7.96 -19.98 -17.93
CA GLY A 107 7.44 -21.16 -18.60
C GLY A 107 7.43 -20.97 -20.10
N ASN A 108 6.80 -21.93 -20.78
CA ASN A 108 6.62 -21.89 -22.23
C ASN A 108 5.33 -22.59 -22.65
N VAL A 109 5.00 -22.55 -23.93
CA VAL A 109 3.79 -23.14 -24.49
C VAL A 109 3.66 -24.62 -24.14
N ASN A 110 4.73 -25.38 -24.39
CA ASN A 110 4.74 -26.83 -24.30
C ASN A 110 4.79 -27.37 -22.87
N SER A 111 5.27 -26.59 -21.90
CA SER A 111 5.36 -26.98 -20.49
C SER A 111 4.25 -26.40 -19.61
N SER A 112 3.37 -25.57 -20.17
CA SER A 112 2.28 -24.93 -19.43
C SER A 112 1.03 -25.80 -19.39
N SER A 113 0.21 -25.58 -18.36
CA SER A 113 -1.15 -26.10 -18.29
C SER A 113 -2.13 -25.08 -18.83
N TRP A 114 -3.14 -25.52 -19.57
CA TRP A 114 -3.99 -24.64 -20.36
C TRP A 114 -5.48 -24.82 -20.07
N SER A 115 -6.20 -23.71 -20.19
CA SER A 115 -7.66 -23.62 -20.17
C SER A 115 -8.12 -22.75 -21.34
N SER A 116 -9.44 -22.64 -21.55
CA SER A 116 -9.99 -21.75 -22.58
C SER A 116 -9.41 -20.34 -22.44
N GLY A 117 -8.97 -19.79 -23.56
CA GLY A 117 -8.28 -18.51 -23.59
C GLY A 117 -9.17 -17.31 -23.27
N MET A 118 -8.52 -16.15 -23.26
CA MET A 118 -9.09 -14.85 -22.94
C MET A 118 -8.36 -13.75 -23.68
N LEU A 119 -8.94 -12.54 -23.70
CA LEU A 119 -8.34 -11.34 -24.30
C LEU A 119 -7.91 -11.53 -25.77
N GLY A 120 -8.63 -12.38 -26.51
CA GLY A 120 -8.35 -12.66 -27.92
C GLY A 120 -7.35 -13.78 -28.19
N TYR A 121 -6.79 -14.41 -27.14
CA TYR A 121 -5.93 -15.60 -27.26
C TYR A 121 -6.74 -16.89 -27.09
N ASN A 122 -6.26 -17.99 -27.68
CA ASN A 122 -6.96 -19.28 -27.68
C ASN A 122 -6.83 -20.06 -26.37
N GLY A 123 -5.70 -19.89 -25.67
CA GLY A 123 -5.37 -20.54 -24.41
C GLY A 123 -4.94 -19.53 -23.34
N ALA A 124 -5.24 -19.88 -22.09
CA ALA A 124 -4.72 -19.18 -20.91
C ALA A 124 -4.28 -20.19 -19.83
N THR A 125 -3.15 -19.91 -19.18
CA THR A 125 -2.70 -20.68 -18.02
C THR A 125 -3.53 -20.41 -16.78
N PRO A 126 -3.51 -21.30 -15.77
CA PRO A 126 -3.93 -20.94 -14.42
C PRO A 126 -3.25 -19.65 -13.95
N GLU A 127 -3.95 -18.92 -13.09
CA GLU A 127 -3.42 -17.69 -12.51
C GLU A 127 -2.25 -17.97 -11.58
N ILE A 128 -1.16 -17.25 -11.79
CA ILE A 128 0.01 -17.29 -10.93
C ILE A 128 -0.06 -16.06 -10.03
N ASN A 129 -0.33 -16.30 -8.75
CA ASN A 129 -0.27 -15.29 -7.70
C ASN A 129 1.15 -15.28 -7.13
N TYR A 130 1.76 -14.09 -7.01
CA TYR A 130 3.10 -13.96 -6.46
C TYR A 130 3.15 -12.93 -5.33
N ASN A 131 4.11 -13.13 -4.42
CA ASN A 131 4.44 -12.24 -3.32
C ASN A 131 5.96 -12.29 -3.11
N VAL A 132 6.65 -11.22 -3.50
CA VAL A 132 8.11 -11.11 -3.50
C VAL A 132 8.55 -10.23 -2.34
N ASP A 133 9.47 -10.74 -1.54
CA ASP A 133 10.06 -10.02 -0.41
C ASP A 133 10.99 -8.89 -0.87
N LEU A 134 10.78 -7.70 -0.31
CA LEU A 134 11.61 -6.50 -0.49
C LEU A 134 12.44 -6.14 0.75
N SER A 135 12.44 -7.00 1.79
CA SER A 135 13.21 -6.77 3.01
C SER A 135 14.68 -6.47 2.70
N GLY A 136 15.21 -5.40 3.32
CA GLY A 136 16.58 -4.94 3.10
C GLY A 136 16.82 -4.15 1.81
N LEU A 137 15.79 -3.92 0.99
CA LEU A 137 15.88 -3.12 -0.24
C LEU A 137 15.38 -1.68 -0.08
N VAL A 138 15.00 -1.26 1.14
CA VAL A 138 14.55 0.12 1.41
C VAL A 138 15.54 1.15 0.86
N GLY A 139 15.02 2.12 0.10
CA GLY A 139 15.81 3.16 -0.57
C GLY A 139 16.62 2.68 -1.78
N LYS A 140 16.54 1.39 -2.16
CA LYS A 140 17.17 0.86 -3.37
C LYS A 140 16.19 0.90 -4.53
N THR A 141 16.71 1.10 -5.74
CA THR A 141 15.93 0.94 -6.96
C THR A 141 15.82 -0.55 -7.29
N VAL A 142 14.59 -1.00 -7.50
CA VAL A 142 14.25 -2.34 -7.97
C VAL A 142 13.57 -2.24 -9.34
N GLN A 143 13.71 -3.28 -10.14
CA GLN A 143 13.12 -3.39 -11.47
C GLN A 143 12.25 -4.64 -11.54
N LEU A 144 10.96 -4.46 -11.82
CA LEU A 144 10.03 -5.53 -12.11
C LEU A 144 9.89 -5.64 -13.63
N ALA A 145 10.15 -6.82 -14.19
CA ALA A 145 10.13 -7.05 -15.63
C ALA A 145 9.29 -8.28 -15.99
N TYR A 146 8.51 -8.14 -17.06
CA TYR A 146 7.72 -9.17 -17.71
C TYR A 146 8.12 -9.27 -19.16
N GLU A 147 8.47 -10.47 -19.60
CA GLU A 147 8.99 -10.74 -20.93
C GLU A 147 8.22 -11.89 -21.55
N VAL A 148 7.91 -11.75 -22.84
CA VAL A 148 7.41 -12.83 -23.70
C VAL A 148 8.25 -12.87 -24.95
N GLN A 149 8.69 -14.06 -25.34
CA GLN A 149 9.56 -14.25 -26.48
C GLN A 149 8.94 -15.25 -27.44
N ASP A 150 8.80 -14.81 -28.69
CA ASP A 150 8.42 -15.61 -29.85
C ASP A 150 9.51 -16.65 -30.16
N VAL A 151 9.09 -17.89 -30.38
CA VAL A 151 9.89 -19.00 -30.87
C VAL A 151 9.18 -19.64 -32.06
N GLY A 152 9.55 -19.26 -33.27
CA GLY A 152 9.46 -20.16 -34.43
C GLY A 152 8.74 -19.63 -35.66
N ASP A 153 7.90 -18.58 -35.58
CA ASP A 153 7.13 -18.18 -36.77
C ASP A 153 6.92 -16.68 -37.03
N THR A 154 7.50 -15.79 -36.22
CA THR A 154 7.41 -14.32 -36.42
C THR A 154 6.00 -13.74 -36.26
N ILE A 155 5.07 -14.48 -35.66
CA ILE A 155 3.68 -14.05 -35.46
C ILE A 155 3.49 -13.57 -34.03
N VAL A 156 2.54 -12.64 -33.84
CA VAL A 156 2.09 -12.25 -32.50
C VAL A 156 0.99 -13.19 -32.04
N ASP A 157 1.35 -14.15 -31.21
CA ASP A 157 0.46 -15.23 -30.77
C ASP A 157 0.63 -15.59 -29.30
N SER A 158 1.61 -15.06 -28.56
CA SER A 158 1.69 -15.23 -27.11
C SER A 158 1.80 -13.91 -26.33
N ALA A 159 1.30 -13.90 -25.09
CA ALA A 159 1.31 -12.74 -24.22
C ALA A 159 1.32 -13.08 -22.72
N LEU A 160 1.72 -12.10 -21.90
CA LEU A 160 1.53 -12.09 -20.46
C LEU A 160 0.45 -11.07 -20.11
N ALA A 161 -0.62 -11.52 -19.46
CA ALA A 161 -1.54 -10.65 -18.75
C ALA A 161 -1.06 -10.51 -17.30
N VAL A 162 -0.92 -9.27 -16.82
CA VAL A 162 -0.47 -8.92 -15.48
C VAL A 162 -1.48 -7.97 -14.86
N ASP A 163 -1.87 -8.20 -13.60
CA ASP A 163 -2.76 -7.29 -12.90
C ASP A 163 -2.51 -7.24 -11.39
N ALA A 164 -3.21 -6.31 -10.73
CA ALA A 164 -3.25 -6.14 -9.28
C ALA A 164 -1.85 -6.05 -8.61
N VAL A 165 -0.87 -5.49 -9.32
CA VAL A 165 0.49 -5.34 -8.80
C VAL A 165 0.50 -4.23 -7.77
N LYS A 166 0.86 -4.57 -6.54
CA LYS A 166 0.89 -3.66 -5.40
C LYS A 166 2.12 -3.88 -4.53
N ILE A 167 2.62 -2.80 -3.92
CA ILE A 167 3.60 -2.87 -2.83
C ILE A 167 2.85 -2.90 -1.51
N LEU A 168 3.31 -3.75 -0.60
CA LEU A 168 2.67 -4.04 0.68
C LEU A 168 3.54 -3.53 1.82
N ARG A 169 2.88 -3.03 2.87
CA ARG A 169 3.49 -2.76 4.18
C ARG A 169 2.71 -3.52 5.25
N THR A 170 3.42 -4.00 6.27
CA THR A 170 2.82 -4.70 7.41
C THR A 170 2.29 -3.73 8.45
N GLU A 171 2.94 -2.57 8.61
CA GLU A 171 2.59 -1.56 9.60
C GLU A 171 2.01 -0.29 8.95
N GLN A 172 0.94 0.22 9.56
CA GLN A 172 0.31 1.47 9.12
C GLN A 172 1.07 2.70 9.62
N PHE A 173 1.64 2.63 10.82
CA PHE A 173 2.45 3.71 11.40
C PHE A 173 3.91 3.35 11.27
N VAL A 174 4.69 4.33 10.84
CA VAL A 174 6.12 4.15 10.59
C VAL A 174 6.90 5.24 11.34
N PRO A 175 8.04 4.91 11.97
CA PRO A 175 8.88 5.92 12.58
C PRO A 175 9.28 6.98 11.56
N VAL A 176 9.17 8.25 11.94
CA VAL A 176 9.62 9.36 11.09
C VAL A 176 11.14 9.50 11.26
N PRO A 177 11.96 9.28 10.21
CA PRO A 177 13.41 9.34 10.34
C PRO A 177 13.90 10.71 10.79
N GLY A 178 14.78 10.75 11.79
CA GLY A 178 15.34 12.00 12.31
C GLY A 178 14.44 12.76 13.28
N GLU A 179 13.20 12.31 13.48
CA GLU A 179 12.28 12.88 14.47
C GLU A 179 12.36 12.16 15.82
N GLY A 180 12.07 12.91 16.88
CA GLY A 180 12.23 12.46 18.26
C GLY A 180 13.36 13.18 18.99
N GLY A 181 13.40 13.01 20.30
CA GLY A 181 14.38 13.71 21.13
C GLY A 181 14.02 13.68 22.60
N ALA A 182 14.51 14.67 23.35
CA ALA A 182 14.16 14.86 24.74
C ALA A 182 13.61 16.26 24.98
N LEU A 183 12.57 16.35 25.80
CA LEU A 183 11.95 17.60 26.22
C LEU A 183 12.16 17.77 27.72
N THR A 184 12.68 18.92 28.11
CA THR A 184 12.88 19.31 29.53
C THR A 184 11.90 20.40 29.99
N GLY A 185 10.92 20.73 29.15
CA GLY A 185 9.87 21.71 29.42
C GLY A 185 8.86 21.75 28.29
N SER A 186 8.05 22.81 28.24
CA SER A 186 7.13 23.05 27.12
C SER A 186 7.89 23.22 25.81
N ALA A 187 7.36 22.62 24.74
CA ALA A 187 7.99 22.62 23.43
C ALA A 187 6.95 22.48 22.33
N THR A 188 7.40 22.67 21.09
CA THR A 188 6.59 22.43 19.90
C THR A 188 7.19 21.27 19.11
N ILE A 189 6.35 20.35 18.67
CA ILE A 189 6.70 19.30 17.71
C ILE A 189 5.92 19.59 16.44
N SER A 190 6.62 19.86 15.34
CA SER A 190 5.99 20.24 14.07
C SER A 190 6.69 19.55 12.91
N GLY A 191 5.94 19.18 11.88
CA GLY A 191 6.51 18.54 10.71
C GLY A 191 5.47 18.28 9.62
N SER A 192 5.95 17.66 8.54
CA SER A 192 5.09 17.17 7.46
C SER A 192 4.92 15.67 7.62
N TYR A 193 3.70 15.23 7.90
CA TYR A 193 3.36 13.85 8.25
C TYR A 193 2.12 13.40 7.48
N GLY A 194 1.69 12.16 7.67
CA GLY A 194 0.44 11.64 7.09
C GLY A 194 -0.82 12.13 7.79
N GLN A 195 -1.96 11.58 7.40
CA GLN A 195 -3.26 11.87 8.01
C GLN A 195 -3.36 11.45 9.48
N ALA A 196 -2.49 10.56 9.96
CA ALA A 196 -2.39 10.26 11.38
C ALA A 196 -0.94 10.28 11.87
N VAL A 197 -0.78 10.69 13.13
CA VAL A 197 0.50 10.84 13.83
C VAL A 197 0.39 10.20 15.21
N LYS A 198 1.36 9.36 15.56
CA LYS A 198 1.59 8.86 16.92
C LYS A 198 2.76 9.57 17.54
N LEU A 199 2.54 10.14 18.72
CA LEU A 199 3.57 10.70 19.57
C LEU A 199 3.71 9.83 20.82
N THR A 200 4.86 9.18 20.97
CA THR A 200 5.16 8.35 22.13
C THR A 200 6.14 9.09 23.03
N PHE A 201 5.76 9.33 24.28
CA PHE A 201 6.59 9.99 25.29
C PHE A 201 6.97 8.99 26.36
N LYS A 202 8.24 8.96 26.77
CA LYS A 202 8.75 8.16 27.89
C LYS A 202 9.29 9.06 28.98
N ASN A 203 8.80 8.88 30.19
CA ASN A 203 9.28 9.62 31.35
C ASN A 203 10.66 9.10 31.79
N GLN A 204 11.66 9.97 31.76
CA GLN A 204 13.04 9.66 32.16
C GLN A 204 13.29 9.94 33.65
N ASN A 205 12.32 10.52 34.35
CA ASN A 205 12.43 10.84 35.78
C ASN A 205 12.13 9.63 36.67
N ILE A 206 12.50 9.76 37.94
CA ILE A 206 12.13 8.84 39.02
C ILE A 206 10.75 9.15 39.62
N LEU A 207 10.19 10.32 39.30
CA LEU A 207 8.85 10.75 39.72
C LEU A 207 7.92 10.80 38.51
N GLY A 208 6.62 10.66 38.75
CA GLY A 208 5.61 10.81 37.71
C GLY A 208 5.56 12.24 37.18
N THR A 209 5.26 12.40 35.89
CA THR A 209 5.13 13.71 35.25
C THR A 209 3.82 13.82 34.49
N THR A 210 3.20 14.98 34.54
CA THR A 210 2.06 15.35 33.69
C THR A 210 2.56 15.79 32.32
N ILE A 211 1.78 15.49 31.29
CA ILE A 211 1.99 15.96 29.93
C ILE A 211 0.64 16.35 29.33
N SER A 212 0.61 17.44 28.57
CA SER A 212 -0.52 17.87 27.76
C SER A 212 -0.01 18.15 26.35
N VAL A 213 -0.63 17.54 25.35
CA VAL A 213 -0.25 17.66 23.94
C VAL A 213 -1.46 18.13 23.16
N LYS A 214 -1.35 19.30 22.55
CA LYS A 214 -2.42 19.93 21.78
C LYS A 214 -2.05 19.99 20.31
N ASP A 215 -2.86 19.37 19.45
CA ASP A 215 -2.85 19.70 18.03
C ASP A 215 -3.40 21.13 17.85
N THR A 216 -2.62 21.98 17.19
CA THR A 216 -2.97 23.39 16.96
C THR A 216 -3.76 23.61 15.67
N GLY A 217 -4.08 22.54 14.94
CA GLY A 217 -4.91 22.60 13.74
C GLY A 217 -6.33 23.11 14.00
N PRO A 218 -7.09 23.45 12.93
CA PRO A 218 -8.44 24.02 13.04
C PRO A 218 -9.44 23.15 13.82
N PHE A 219 -9.22 21.83 13.81
CA PHE A 219 -10.02 20.83 14.52
C PHE A 219 -9.18 20.07 15.56
N GLY A 220 -8.08 20.67 15.99
CA GLY A 220 -7.09 20.02 16.82
C GLY A 220 -7.62 19.70 18.22
N GLU A 221 -7.27 18.50 18.69
CA GLU A 221 -7.62 18.01 20.02
C GLU A 221 -6.46 18.20 21.01
N THR A 222 -6.79 18.26 22.30
CA THR A 222 -5.79 18.24 23.38
C THR A 222 -5.90 16.93 24.14
N LYS A 223 -4.75 16.24 24.31
CA LYS A 223 -4.64 14.99 25.08
C LYS A 223 -3.70 15.17 26.24
N GLU A 224 -4.09 14.66 27.40
CA GLU A 224 -3.34 14.80 28.64
C GLU A 224 -3.13 13.45 29.29
N SER A 225 -2.03 13.28 30.02
CA SER A 225 -1.78 12.09 30.81
C SER A 225 -0.79 12.34 31.93
N ILE A 226 -0.74 11.39 32.87
CA ILE A 226 0.34 11.26 33.85
C ILE A 226 1.20 10.08 33.39
N ILE A 227 2.48 10.36 33.13
CA ILE A 227 3.46 9.34 32.79
C ILE A 227 4.19 8.93 34.06
N LEU A 228 3.97 7.71 34.53
CA LEU A 228 4.67 7.14 35.68
C LEU A 228 6.19 7.01 35.40
N PRO A 229 7.02 6.90 36.45
CA PRO A 229 8.47 6.76 36.28
C PRO A 229 8.83 5.64 35.32
N GLN A 230 9.71 5.93 34.36
CA GLN A 230 10.19 4.98 33.34
C GLN A 230 9.12 4.41 32.39
N GLN A 231 7.86 4.84 32.51
CA GLN A 231 6.77 4.41 31.65
C GLN A 231 6.64 5.30 30.42
N SER A 232 5.86 4.82 29.45
CA SER A 232 5.52 5.56 28.23
C SER A 232 4.02 5.80 28.12
N VAL A 233 3.67 6.88 27.44
CA VAL A 233 2.32 7.14 26.94
C VAL A 233 2.40 7.42 25.45
N THR A 234 1.39 6.99 24.71
CA THR A 234 1.27 7.24 23.27
C THR A 234 -0.03 7.99 23.01
N PHE A 235 0.08 9.12 22.30
CA PHE A 235 -1.07 9.87 21.80
C PHE A 235 -1.13 9.72 20.30
N THR A 236 -2.30 9.35 19.77
CA THR A 236 -2.56 9.28 18.33
C THR A 236 -3.46 10.43 17.93
N PHE A 237 -3.07 11.22 16.94
CA PHE A 237 -3.87 12.29 16.36
C PHE A 237 -4.19 11.93 14.91
N SER A 238 -5.37 12.34 14.43
CA SER A 238 -5.80 12.07 13.06
C SER A 238 -6.60 13.24 12.51
N SER A 239 -6.39 13.55 11.24
CA SER A 239 -7.12 14.57 10.51
C SER A 239 -7.34 14.13 9.07
N PHE A 240 -8.43 14.57 8.46
CA PHE A 240 -8.71 14.31 7.05
C PHE A 240 -7.93 15.32 6.17
N GLY A 241 -7.39 14.86 5.04
CA GLY A 241 -6.68 15.72 4.10
C GLY A 241 -5.87 14.92 3.07
N GLU A 242 -5.16 15.61 2.20
CA GLU A 242 -4.20 14.97 1.29
C GLU A 242 -2.84 14.86 1.99
N GLU A 243 -2.20 13.68 1.92
CA GLU A 243 -0.85 13.50 2.42
C GLU A 243 0.17 14.05 1.39
N PRO A 244 1.23 14.75 1.84
CA PRO A 244 1.58 15.00 3.24
C PRO A 244 0.87 16.24 3.84
N MET A 245 0.59 16.17 5.14
CA MET A 245 -0.09 17.20 5.93
C MET A 245 0.87 17.90 6.88
N GLY A 246 0.71 19.21 7.04
CA GLY A 246 1.40 19.97 8.06
C GLY A 246 0.77 19.75 9.44
N TRP A 247 1.57 19.34 10.41
CA TRP A 247 1.15 19.16 11.80
C TRP A 247 1.95 20.06 12.72
N ASN A 248 1.29 20.56 13.77
CA ASN A 248 1.92 21.36 14.80
C ASN A 248 1.31 21.05 16.17
N PHE A 249 2.12 20.49 17.07
CA PHE A 249 1.74 20.07 18.40
C PHE A 249 2.41 20.93 19.46
N GLU A 250 1.61 21.52 20.35
CA GLU A 250 2.08 22.19 21.55
C GLU A 250 2.15 21.18 22.69
N VAL A 251 3.36 20.91 23.20
CA VAL A 251 3.60 20.08 24.39
C VAL A 251 3.77 20.99 25.58
N SER A 252 3.04 20.73 26.65
CA SER A 252 3.14 21.46 27.91
C SER A 252 3.05 20.52 29.12
N THR A 253 3.49 21.02 30.27
CA THR A 253 3.48 20.28 31.54
C THR A 253 3.19 21.22 32.71
N LYS A 254 2.65 20.67 33.79
CA LYS A 254 2.54 21.34 35.10
C LYS A 254 3.48 20.74 36.15
N SER A 255 4.38 19.85 35.73
CA SER A 255 5.26 19.12 36.64
C SER A 255 6.57 19.88 36.85
N ASP A 256 7.04 19.92 38.10
CA ASP A 256 8.30 20.56 38.46
C ASP A 256 9.52 19.77 37.96
N ALA A 257 9.37 18.46 37.76
CA ALA A 257 10.37 17.58 37.16
C ALA A 257 9.82 17.00 35.84
N PHE A 258 10.22 17.60 34.72
CA PHE A 258 9.83 17.17 33.38
C PHE A 258 11.07 16.90 32.53
N VAL A 259 11.30 15.63 32.26
CA VAL A 259 12.33 15.13 31.33
C VAL A 259 11.71 13.93 30.66
N VAL A 260 11.25 14.11 29.42
CA VAL A 260 10.65 13.03 28.64
C VAL A 260 11.42 12.86 27.34
N SER A 261 11.71 11.62 26.96
CA SER A 261 12.09 11.37 25.58
C SER A 261 10.84 11.17 24.75
N TYR A 262 10.85 11.55 23.48
CA TYR A 262 9.73 11.34 22.57
C TYR A 262 10.17 10.73 21.25
N GLY A 263 9.25 10.04 20.60
CA GLY A 263 9.37 9.54 19.24
C GLY A 263 8.10 9.87 18.45
N VAL A 264 8.25 9.98 17.13
CA VAL A 264 7.17 10.30 16.20
C VAL A 264 7.03 9.15 15.21
N GLU A 265 5.81 8.65 15.06
CA GLU A 265 5.43 7.74 13.98
C GLU A 265 4.26 8.34 13.21
N SER A 266 4.14 8.03 11.92
CA SER A 266 3.05 8.56 11.09
C SER A 266 2.60 7.58 10.01
N THR A 267 1.43 7.81 9.42
CA THR A 267 0.94 7.07 8.25
C THR A 267 1.71 7.38 6.97
N TRP A 268 2.46 8.48 6.96
CA TRP A 268 3.36 8.90 5.88
C TRP A 268 4.63 9.54 6.46
N THR A 269 5.76 9.29 5.80
CA THR A 269 7.02 9.98 6.05
C THR A 269 7.71 10.30 4.72
N GLU A 270 8.73 11.15 4.75
CA GLU A 270 9.46 11.54 3.54
C GLU A 270 9.97 10.31 2.78
N GLY A 271 9.78 10.33 1.46
CA GLY A 271 10.13 9.22 0.57
C GLY A 271 9.04 8.14 0.42
N MET A 272 7.95 8.21 1.17
CA MET A 272 6.76 7.39 0.91
C MET A 272 5.90 7.97 -0.22
N PRO A 273 5.28 7.12 -1.06
CA PRO A 273 4.18 7.59 -1.89
C PRO A 273 3.04 8.09 -1.00
N PRO A 274 2.21 9.06 -1.45
CA PRO A 274 0.97 9.41 -0.77
C PRO A 274 0.17 8.14 -0.53
N ASN A 275 -0.30 7.90 0.70
CA ASN A 275 -1.05 6.70 1.01
C ASN A 275 -2.39 6.71 0.25
N PRO A 276 -2.64 5.79 -0.70
CA PRO A 276 -3.87 5.76 -1.48
C PRO A 276 -5.02 5.08 -0.71
N CYS A 277 -4.78 4.61 0.52
CA CYS A 277 -5.68 3.73 1.26
C CYS A 277 -6.40 4.43 2.42
N TYR A 278 -6.54 5.76 2.39
CA TYR A 278 -7.26 6.55 3.38
C TYR A 278 -8.10 7.66 2.73
#